data_AF-A0A5N5JBQ3-F1
#
_entry.id   AF-A0A5N5JBQ3-F1
#
_cell.length_a   1.000
_cell.length_b   1.000
_cell.length_c   1.000
_cell.angle_alpha   90.00
_cell.angle_beta   90.00
_cell.angle_gamma   90.00
#
_symmetry.space_group_name_H-M   'P 1'
#
loop_
_entity.id
_entity.type
_entity.pdbx_description
1 polymer ?
#
loop_
_entity_poly.entity_id
_entity_poly.type
_entity_poly.pdbx_seq_one_letter_code
_entity_poly.pdbx_strand_id
1 'polypeptide(L)'
;MAPKLSHLLLAILVIFSIQTFKSRARTLKPEHQQSFSSFLQKLEGVQKGQAAEGLLDLKKYLKKFGYYPSDATLTSSDFDDHLELALKAYQKFYRLNVTGNLDSSTTQQMMIPRCGVPDIVNPPPSTEPTSTESKHKKFHMVAHYDFGSNKWPPSKYALTYSFGPGLQVFDLNTLRSVCADAFQKWAQVTSFTFTEATDGASADIVIAFYSGDHEDGDPFDGPGKILAHGFFPQDGRLHYDADENWSTDPAMDQTDLESVSVHEIGHLLGLYHSNDRESIMYPSLQIGTKKRDLTQDDIDGIHALYPN
;
A
#
# COMPACT_ATOMS: atom_id res chain seq x y z
N MET A 1 18.94 -3.64 85.50
CA MET A 1 17.73 -3.23 84.77
C MET A 1 18.18 -2.40 83.59
N ALA A 2 18.20 -2.98 82.39
CA ALA A 2 18.60 -2.32 81.16
C ALA A 2 17.36 -2.16 80.26
N PRO A 3 17.13 -1.01 79.61
CA PRO A 3 15.97 -0.84 78.76
C PRO A 3 16.24 -1.47 77.39
N LYS A 4 15.25 -2.20 76.88
CA LYS A 4 15.23 -2.78 75.54
C LYS A 4 15.08 -1.65 74.52
N LEU A 5 16.05 -1.47 73.63
CA LEU A 5 15.85 -0.70 72.39
C LEU A 5 14.93 -1.51 71.47
N SER A 6 13.72 -1.02 71.26
CA SER A 6 12.84 -1.50 70.20
C SER A 6 13.17 -0.76 68.91
N HIS A 7 13.70 -1.47 67.92
CA HIS A 7 13.84 -0.95 66.56
C HIS A 7 12.49 -1.05 65.86
N LEU A 8 11.80 0.08 65.73
CA LEU A 8 10.62 0.22 64.89
C LEU A 8 11.09 0.37 63.44
N LEU A 9 11.10 -0.74 62.69
CA LEU A 9 11.30 -0.73 61.24
C LEU A 9 10.07 -0.08 60.59
N LEU A 10 10.23 1.15 60.10
CA LEU A 10 9.24 1.84 59.28
C LEU A 10 9.27 1.22 57.87
N ALA A 11 8.41 0.22 57.62
CA ALA A 11 8.19 -0.29 56.28
C ALA A 11 7.33 0.71 55.49
N ILE A 12 7.95 1.46 54.57
CA ILE A 12 7.21 2.28 53.60
C ILE A 12 6.67 1.33 52.53
N LEU A 13 5.41 0.95 52.66
CA LEU A 13 4.64 0.27 51.63
C LEU A 13 4.29 1.27 50.53
N VAL A 14 5.07 1.28 49.44
CA VAL A 14 4.69 1.96 48.20
C VAL A 14 3.62 1.10 47.53
N ILE A 15 2.36 1.47 47.72
CA ILE A 15 1.25 0.90 46.97
C ILE A 15 1.32 1.48 45.55
N PHE A 16 1.93 0.74 44.62
CA PHE A 16 1.70 0.97 43.20
C PHE A 16 0.24 0.59 42.92
N SER A 17 -0.63 1.57 42.85
CA SER A 17 -1.95 1.40 42.23
C SER A 17 -1.72 1.00 40.79
N ILE A 18 -1.85 -0.29 40.49
CA ILE A 18 -2.00 -0.79 39.13
C ILE A 18 -3.30 -0.18 38.63
N GLN A 19 -3.21 0.98 37.95
CA GLN A 19 -4.26 1.39 37.05
C GLN A 19 -4.31 0.31 35.98
N THR A 20 -5.26 -0.61 36.12
CA THR A 20 -5.67 -1.45 35.01
C THR A 20 -6.14 -0.50 33.92
N PHE A 21 -5.27 -0.24 32.94
CA PHE A 21 -5.69 0.30 31.67
C PHE A 21 -6.63 -0.75 31.09
N LYS A 22 -7.93 -0.57 31.34
CA LYS A 22 -8.95 -1.20 30.52
C LYS A 22 -8.69 -0.67 29.12
N SER A 23 -8.15 -1.53 28.26
CA SER A 23 -8.16 -1.31 26.81
C SER A 23 -9.63 -1.15 26.43
N ARG A 24 -10.07 0.11 26.35
CA ARG A 24 -11.33 0.44 25.74
C ARG A 24 -11.07 0.22 24.26
N ALA A 25 -11.50 -0.94 23.75
CA ALA A 25 -11.69 -1.13 22.33
C ALA A 25 -12.49 0.08 21.84
N ARG A 26 -11.81 0.98 21.14
CA ARG A 26 -12.41 2.16 20.56
C ARG A 26 -13.10 1.63 19.32
N THR A 27 -14.39 1.36 19.42
CA THR A 27 -15.23 1.24 18.23
C THR A 27 -15.19 2.60 17.53
N LEU A 28 -14.29 2.70 16.55
CA LEU A 28 -14.14 3.88 15.70
C LEU A 28 -15.31 3.89 14.71
N LYS A 29 -15.86 5.09 14.48
CA LYS A 29 -17.10 5.28 13.73
C LYS A 29 -16.87 5.12 12.21
N PRO A 30 -17.87 4.65 11.44
CA PRO A 30 -17.76 4.35 10.00
C PRO A 30 -17.66 5.56 9.05
N GLU A 31 -17.52 6.80 9.54
CA GLU A 31 -17.83 8.00 8.75
C GLU A 31 -16.88 8.24 7.55
N HIS A 32 -15.63 7.79 7.60
CA HIS A 32 -14.62 8.10 6.56
C HIS A 32 -14.70 7.20 5.31
N GLN A 33 -14.84 5.88 5.45
CA GLN A 33 -14.99 4.97 4.29
C GLN A 33 -16.34 5.17 3.57
N GLN A 34 -17.38 5.51 4.33
CA GLN A 34 -18.69 5.86 3.80
C GLN A 34 -18.64 7.17 3.00
N SER A 35 -17.74 8.11 3.34
CA SER A 35 -17.59 9.40 2.66
C SER A 35 -17.09 9.25 1.22
N PHE A 36 -16.06 8.43 0.97
CA PHE A 36 -15.49 8.29 -0.39
C PHE A 36 -16.34 7.44 -1.32
N SER A 37 -16.88 6.32 -0.82
CA SER A 37 -17.81 5.47 -1.57
C SER A 37 -19.08 6.23 -1.97
N SER A 38 -19.69 6.96 -1.01
CA SER A 38 -20.86 7.79 -1.29
C SER A 38 -20.56 8.97 -2.21
N PHE A 39 -19.33 9.49 -2.18
CA PHE A 39 -18.87 10.52 -3.10
C PHE A 39 -18.73 10.00 -4.54
N LEU A 40 -18.05 8.87 -4.77
CA LEU A 40 -17.87 8.31 -6.12
C LEU A 40 -19.21 7.94 -6.76
N GLN A 41 -20.15 7.40 -5.99
CA GLN A 41 -21.50 7.09 -6.48
C GLN A 41 -22.25 8.33 -6.96
N LYS A 42 -22.05 9.50 -6.34
CA LYS A 42 -22.69 10.76 -6.79
C LYS A 42 -22.13 11.29 -8.11
N LEU A 43 -20.92 10.86 -8.49
CA LEU A 43 -20.30 11.23 -9.75
C LEU A 43 -20.67 10.29 -10.90
N GLU A 44 -21.39 9.18 -10.63
CA GLU A 44 -21.81 8.26 -11.69
C GLU A 44 -22.67 8.98 -12.73
N GLY A 45 -22.29 8.84 -14.00
CA GLY A 45 -22.99 9.43 -15.12
C GLY A 45 -22.67 10.90 -15.40
N VAL A 46 -21.83 11.56 -14.58
CA VAL A 46 -21.28 12.88 -14.93
C VAL A 46 -20.49 12.77 -16.24
N GLN A 47 -20.79 13.66 -17.18
CA GLN A 47 -20.22 13.66 -18.54
C GLN A 47 -19.22 14.79 -18.73
N LYS A 48 -18.36 14.64 -19.73
CA LYS A 48 -17.44 15.68 -20.20
C LYS A 48 -18.14 17.02 -20.42
N GLY A 49 -17.51 18.10 -19.97
CA GLY A 49 -18.04 19.46 -20.01
C GLY A 49 -18.99 19.82 -18.86
N GLN A 50 -19.34 18.88 -17.98
CA GLN A 50 -20.10 19.17 -16.76
C GLN A 50 -19.17 19.48 -15.59
N ALA A 51 -19.67 20.27 -14.63
CA ALA A 51 -19.04 20.45 -13.33
C ALA A 51 -19.87 19.76 -12.26
N ALA A 52 -19.19 19.12 -11.31
CA ALA A 52 -19.83 18.43 -10.20
C ALA A 52 -18.93 18.49 -8.95
N GLU A 53 -19.57 18.55 -7.78
CA GLU A 53 -18.86 18.53 -6.51
C GLU A 53 -18.04 17.23 -6.37
N GLY A 54 -16.77 17.37 -6.02
CA GLY A 54 -15.83 16.28 -5.82
C GLY A 54 -15.15 15.74 -7.09
N LEU A 55 -15.45 16.23 -8.30
CA LEU A 55 -14.60 15.94 -9.48
C LEU A 55 -13.13 16.30 -9.24
N LEU A 56 -12.88 17.34 -8.45
CA LEU A 56 -11.53 17.69 -8.00
C LEU A 56 -10.86 16.55 -7.21
N ASP A 57 -11.58 15.86 -6.34
CA ASP A 57 -11.03 14.76 -5.55
C ASP A 57 -10.84 13.49 -6.40
N LEU A 58 -11.70 13.24 -7.38
CA LEU A 58 -11.47 12.21 -8.40
C LEU A 58 -10.20 12.50 -9.20
N LYS A 59 -9.98 13.75 -9.64
CA LYS A 59 -8.74 14.14 -10.32
C LYS A 59 -7.52 13.95 -9.42
N LYS A 60 -7.58 14.29 -8.13
CA LYS A 60 -6.51 14.02 -7.16
C LYS A 60 -6.23 12.52 -7.02
N TYR A 61 -7.27 11.69 -6.91
CA TYR A 61 -7.13 10.23 -6.85
C TYR A 61 -6.42 9.68 -8.09
N LEU A 62 -6.90 10.04 -9.29
CA LEU A 62 -6.27 9.62 -10.55
C LEU A 62 -4.85 10.15 -10.69
N LYS A 63 -4.57 11.36 -10.19
CA LYS A 63 -3.21 11.94 -10.14
C LYS A 63 -2.29 11.15 -9.21
N LYS A 64 -2.75 10.78 -8.01
CA LYS A 64 -2.00 9.98 -7.04
C LYS A 64 -1.51 8.67 -7.67
N PHE A 65 -2.35 8.01 -8.46
CA PHE A 65 -2.00 6.74 -9.10
C PHE A 65 -1.37 6.87 -10.50
N GLY A 66 -1.03 8.10 -10.94
CA GLY A 66 -0.28 8.33 -12.17
C GLY A 66 -1.11 8.41 -13.46
N TYR A 67 -2.43 8.38 -13.38
CA TYR A 67 -3.31 8.46 -14.56
C TYR A 67 -3.56 9.89 -15.04
N TYR A 68 -3.48 10.85 -14.13
CA TYR A 68 -3.73 12.26 -14.43
C TYR A 68 -2.39 13.03 -14.54
N PRO A 69 -2.24 14.00 -15.47
CA PRO A 69 -0.98 14.70 -15.67
C PRO A 69 -0.41 15.33 -14.38
N SER A 70 0.89 15.13 -14.15
CA SER A 70 1.57 15.59 -12.93
C SER A 70 1.67 17.12 -12.84
N ASP A 71 1.81 17.79 -13.98
CA ASP A 71 1.93 19.25 -14.13
C ASP A 71 0.57 19.96 -14.17
N ALA A 72 -0.52 19.24 -14.38
CA ALA A 72 -1.84 19.83 -14.40
C ALA A 72 -2.19 20.45 -13.03
N THR A 73 -2.55 21.73 -13.07
CA THR A 73 -3.08 22.47 -11.93
C THR A 73 -4.50 22.03 -11.66
N LEU A 74 -4.72 21.38 -10.52
CA LEU A 74 -6.04 20.90 -10.10
C LEU A 74 -6.86 22.04 -9.50
N THR A 75 -7.28 22.98 -10.33
CA THR A 75 -8.01 24.18 -9.92
C THR A 75 -9.49 24.15 -10.28
N SER A 76 -9.89 23.29 -11.22
CA SER A 76 -11.26 23.22 -11.74
C SER A 76 -11.95 21.91 -11.35
N SER A 77 -13.21 22.03 -10.93
CA SER A 77 -14.13 20.91 -10.64
C SER A 77 -14.99 20.55 -11.86
N ASP A 78 -14.43 20.69 -13.06
CA ASP A 78 -15.05 20.32 -14.33
C ASP A 78 -14.55 18.97 -14.82
N PHE A 79 -15.35 18.30 -15.64
CA PHE A 79 -14.96 17.13 -16.37
C PHE A 79 -14.29 17.56 -17.68
N ASP A 80 -12.97 17.68 -17.64
CA ASP A 80 -12.14 18.10 -18.76
C ASP A 80 -11.62 16.91 -19.60
N ASP A 81 -10.94 17.23 -20.69
CA ASP A 81 -10.31 16.27 -21.59
C ASP A 81 -9.26 15.40 -20.89
N HIS A 82 -8.55 15.96 -19.91
CA HIS A 82 -7.55 15.22 -19.13
C HIS A 82 -8.20 14.16 -18.25
N LEU A 83 -9.34 14.47 -17.63
CA LEU A 83 -10.09 13.52 -16.82
C LEU A 83 -10.63 12.37 -17.68
N GLU A 84 -11.16 12.66 -18.86
CA GLU A 84 -11.60 11.63 -19.80
C GLU A 84 -10.46 10.66 -20.16
N LEU A 85 -9.29 11.20 -20.48
CA LEU A 85 -8.10 10.40 -20.82
C LEU A 85 -7.60 9.59 -19.61
N ALA A 86 -7.57 10.19 -18.42
CA ALA A 86 -7.17 9.51 -17.19
C ALA A 86 -8.12 8.34 -16.86
N LEU A 87 -9.43 8.53 -17.03
CA LEU A 87 -10.42 7.46 -16.85
C LEU A 87 -10.24 6.33 -17.88
N LYS A 88 -9.96 6.65 -19.14
CA LYS A 88 -9.66 5.63 -20.16
C LYS A 88 -8.41 4.83 -19.80
N ALA A 89 -7.37 5.49 -19.31
CA ALA A 89 -6.14 4.83 -18.86
C ALA A 89 -6.38 3.92 -17.65
N TYR A 90 -7.13 4.40 -16.65
CA TYR A 90 -7.54 3.63 -15.48
C TYR A 90 -8.34 2.38 -15.88
N GLN A 91 -9.39 2.56 -16.68
CA GLN A 91 -10.22 1.45 -17.18
C GLN A 91 -9.41 0.42 -17.94
N LYS A 92 -8.46 0.87 -18.78
CA LYS A 92 -7.56 -0.03 -19.52
C LYS A 92 -6.66 -0.83 -18.58
N PHE A 93 -6.07 -0.19 -17.57
CA PHE A 93 -5.22 -0.87 -16.58
C PHE A 93 -6.02 -1.95 -15.84
N TYR A 94 -7.21 -1.61 -15.36
CA TYR A 94 -8.10 -2.52 -14.64
C TYR A 94 -8.88 -3.49 -15.54
N ARG A 95 -8.59 -3.52 -16.85
CA ARG A 95 -9.27 -4.36 -17.87
C ARG A 95 -10.80 -4.21 -17.88
N LEU A 96 -11.29 -3.00 -17.57
CA LEU A 96 -12.69 -2.61 -17.68
C LEU A 96 -13.03 -2.17 -19.11
N ASN A 97 -14.31 -1.96 -19.38
CA ASN A 97 -14.74 -1.33 -20.62
C ASN A 97 -14.21 0.12 -20.68
N VAL A 98 -13.47 0.45 -21.74
CA VAL A 98 -12.84 1.77 -21.90
C VAL A 98 -13.86 2.77 -22.44
N THR A 99 -14.64 3.37 -21.54
CA THR A 99 -15.69 4.35 -21.85
C THR A 99 -15.18 5.79 -21.75
N GLY A 100 -14.17 6.04 -20.91
CA GLY A 100 -13.73 7.38 -20.52
C GLY A 100 -14.70 8.12 -19.61
N ASN A 101 -15.73 7.43 -19.11
CA ASN A 101 -16.73 7.96 -18.20
C ASN A 101 -16.60 7.29 -16.82
N LEU A 102 -17.08 7.97 -15.78
CA LEU A 102 -17.20 7.36 -14.46
C LEU A 102 -18.49 6.50 -14.39
N ASP A 103 -18.44 5.32 -15.00
CA ASP A 103 -19.52 4.34 -14.96
C ASP A 103 -19.47 3.45 -13.70
N SER A 104 -20.56 2.71 -13.44
CA SER A 104 -20.70 1.89 -12.23
C SER A 104 -19.61 0.83 -12.08
N SER A 105 -19.07 0.30 -13.18
CA SER A 105 -17.95 -0.67 -13.10
C SER A 105 -16.66 0.01 -12.65
N THR A 106 -16.43 1.23 -13.12
CA THR A 106 -15.27 2.04 -12.76
C THR A 106 -15.34 2.48 -11.29
N THR A 107 -16.50 2.96 -10.83
CA THR A 107 -16.68 3.36 -9.42
C THR A 107 -16.55 2.17 -8.48
N GLN A 108 -17.14 1.01 -8.83
CA GLN A 108 -17.00 -0.21 -8.04
C GLN A 108 -15.54 -0.63 -7.87
N GLN A 109 -14.74 -0.58 -8.93
CA GLN A 109 -13.31 -0.88 -8.87
C GLN A 109 -12.54 0.14 -8.01
N MET A 110 -12.83 1.44 -8.14
CA MET A 110 -12.19 2.50 -7.35
C MET A 110 -12.52 2.43 -5.85
N MET A 111 -13.62 1.78 -5.48
CA MET A 111 -14.03 1.58 -4.09
C MET A 111 -13.36 0.37 -3.42
N ILE A 112 -12.65 -0.49 -4.17
CA ILE A 112 -11.93 -1.63 -3.58
C ILE A 112 -10.63 -1.08 -2.94
N PRO A 113 -10.35 -1.39 -1.65
CA PRO A 113 -9.09 -1.01 -1.03
C PRO A 113 -7.89 -1.52 -1.83
N ARG A 114 -6.78 -0.79 -1.78
CA ARG A 114 -5.63 -1.04 -2.65
C ARG A 114 -4.32 -0.59 -2.04
N CYS A 115 -3.22 -1.03 -2.65
CA CYS A 115 -1.90 -0.46 -2.45
C CYS A 115 -1.85 1.02 -2.86
N GLY A 116 -1.06 1.80 -2.13
CA GLY A 116 -0.82 3.23 -2.33
C GLY A 116 0.22 3.58 -3.37
N VAL A 117 1.00 2.60 -3.86
CA VAL A 117 1.99 2.81 -4.92
C VAL A 117 1.28 3.21 -6.23
N PRO A 118 1.81 4.16 -7.02
CA PRO A 118 1.19 4.53 -8.29
C PRO A 118 1.20 3.38 -9.31
N ASP A 119 0.10 3.23 -10.07
CA ASP A 119 0.00 2.24 -11.14
C ASP A 119 0.90 2.58 -12.33
N ILE A 120 1.08 3.88 -12.58
CA ILE A 120 1.86 4.41 -13.69
C ILE A 120 2.92 5.36 -13.14
N VAL A 121 4.19 4.98 -13.24
CA VAL A 121 5.33 5.82 -12.83
C VAL A 121 5.97 6.47 -14.06
N ASN A 122 5.15 7.30 -14.73
CA ASN A 122 5.36 8.30 -15.81
C ASN A 122 6.46 8.15 -16.91
N PRO A 123 6.18 8.66 -18.15
CA PRO A 123 5.21 9.74 -18.44
C PRO A 123 4.07 9.38 -19.42
N PRO A 124 2.96 10.15 -19.45
CA PRO A 124 1.94 10.02 -20.48
C PRO A 124 2.51 10.41 -21.87
N PRO A 125 2.23 9.68 -22.97
CA PRO A 125 2.58 10.15 -24.30
C PRO A 125 1.47 11.00 -24.93
N SER A 126 1.87 12.25 -25.21
CA SER A 126 1.57 13.09 -26.39
C SER A 126 0.13 13.48 -26.70
N THR A 127 -0.18 14.75 -26.47
CA THR A 127 -0.91 15.54 -27.47
C THR A 127 0.01 15.80 -28.67
N GLU A 128 -0.53 15.59 -29.88
CA GLU A 128 0.04 15.86 -31.23
C GLU A 128 0.80 14.72 -31.96
N PRO A 129 0.43 14.43 -33.23
CA PRO A 129 1.17 13.54 -34.11
C PRO A 129 2.35 14.31 -34.73
N THR A 130 3.52 14.24 -34.11
CA THR A 130 4.75 14.76 -34.74
C THR A 130 5.66 13.62 -35.18
N SER A 131 5.74 13.50 -36.49
CA SER A 131 6.71 12.70 -37.22
C SER A 131 8.13 13.16 -36.89
N THR A 132 8.81 12.47 -35.96
CA THR A 132 10.27 12.30 -35.99
C THR A 132 10.66 11.14 -35.10
N GLU A 133 11.33 10.15 -35.69
CA GLU A 133 11.88 8.96 -35.06
C GLU A 133 12.82 9.31 -33.89
N SER A 134 12.30 9.24 -32.67
CA SER A 134 13.09 9.20 -31.44
C SER A 134 13.09 7.75 -30.94
N LYS A 135 14.27 7.13 -30.97
CA LYS A 135 14.53 5.74 -30.59
C LYS A 135 13.95 5.43 -29.21
N HIS A 136 12.82 4.73 -29.20
CA HIS A 136 12.16 4.20 -28.01
C HIS A 136 13.17 3.40 -27.16
N LYS A 137 13.39 3.82 -25.90
CA LYS A 137 13.72 2.88 -24.84
C LYS A 137 12.53 1.93 -24.77
N LYS A 138 12.67 0.73 -25.33
CA LYS A 138 11.65 -0.32 -25.24
C LYS A 138 11.57 -0.73 -23.76
N PHE A 139 10.54 -0.27 -23.07
CA PHE A 139 10.08 -0.91 -21.84
C PHE A 139 9.62 -2.31 -22.26
N HIS A 140 10.33 -3.34 -21.80
CA HIS A 140 9.97 -4.71 -22.09
C HIS A 140 8.84 -5.10 -21.14
N MET A 141 7.59 -4.96 -21.58
CA MET A 141 6.47 -5.61 -20.87
C MET A 141 6.72 -7.12 -20.91
N VAL A 142 7.00 -7.70 -19.76
CA VAL A 142 7.02 -9.15 -19.51
C VAL A 142 6.03 -9.37 -18.38
N ALA A 143 5.13 -10.35 -18.53
CA ALA A 143 4.19 -10.74 -17.48
C ALA A 143 3.37 -9.56 -16.90
N HIS A 144 2.75 -8.75 -17.77
CA HIS A 144 1.85 -7.65 -17.34
C HIS A 144 2.43 -6.54 -16.44
N TYR A 145 3.74 -6.55 -16.13
CA TYR A 145 4.44 -5.50 -15.39
C TYR A 145 4.95 -4.37 -16.29
N ASP A 146 4.99 -3.16 -15.73
CA ASP A 146 5.92 -2.13 -16.14
C ASP A 146 7.22 -2.29 -15.34
N PHE A 147 8.38 -2.04 -15.96
CA PHE A 147 9.68 -2.20 -15.31
C PHE A 147 10.45 -0.88 -15.32
N GLY A 148 10.67 -0.35 -14.12
CA GLY A 148 11.63 0.72 -13.86
C GLY A 148 13.06 0.22 -13.69
N SER A 149 13.99 1.13 -13.43
CA SER A 149 15.39 0.83 -13.07
C SER A 149 15.60 0.49 -11.59
N ASN A 150 14.51 0.28 -10.85
CA ASN A 150 14.53 0.10 -9.40
C ASN A 150 14.78 -1.37 -9.05
N LYS A 151 16.05 -1.72 -8.85
CA LYS A 151 16.47 -3.07 -8.43
C LYS A 151 17.47 -2.97 -7.29
N TRP A 152 17.55 -4.02 -6.49
CA TRP A 152 18.69 -4.22 -5.61
C TRP A 152 19.97 -4.39 -6.46
N PRO A 153 21.13 -3.92 -5.99
CA PRO A 153 22.39 -4.15 -6.68
C PRO A 153 22.61 -5.64 -6.98
N PRO A 154 23.25 -6.03 -8.10
CA PRO A 154 23.47 -7.43 -8.46
C PRO A 154 24.24 -8.27 -7.42
N SER A 155 24.90 -7.62 -6.45
CA SER A 155 25.61 -8.27 -5.34
C SER A 155 24.78 -8.36 -4.05
N LYS A 156 23.54 -7.87 -4.04
CA LYS A 156 22.73 -7.66 -2.83
C LYS A 156 21.47 -8.51 -2.86
N TYR A 157 21.64 -9.80 -2.57
CA TYR A 157 20.54 -10.76 -2.41
C TYR A 157 20.26 -11.14 -0.94
N ALA A 158 21.23 -10.89 -0.05
CA ALA A 158 21.02 -11.02 1.38
C ALA A 158 20.49 -9.70 1.96
N LEU A 159 19.17 -9.66 2.17
CA LEU A 159 18.46 -8.50 2.70
C LEU A 159 18.15 -8.73 4.18
N THR A 160 18.36 -7.71 4.99
CA THR A 160 17.91 -7.69 6.39
C THR A 160 16.64 -6.86 6.53
N TYR A 161 15.77 -7.25 7.46
CA TYR A 161 14.56 -6.48 7.78
C TYR A 161 14.46 -6.20 9.29
N SER A 162 13.81 -5.12 9.67
CA SER A 162 13.50 -4.80 11.05
C SER A 162 12.12 -4.15 11.20
N PHE A 163 11.64 -4.06 12.44
CA PHE A 163 10.38 -3.39 12.78
C PHE A 163 10.67 -2.00 13.36
N GLY A 164 10.15 -0.97 12.68
CA GLY A 164 10.36 0.44 13.04
C GLY A 164 9.52 0.90 14.23
N PRO A 165 9.69 2.16 14.69
CA PRO A 165 9.03 2.70 15.88
C PRO A 165 7.55 3.08 15.66
N GLY A 166 6.87 2.41 14.72
CA GLY A 166 5.48 2.70 14.34
C GLY A 166 4.44 2.34 15.41
N LEU A 167 3.18 2.49 15.05
CA LEU A 167 2.05 2.14 15.91
C LEU A 167 1.99 0.63 16.12
N GLN A 168 1.66 0.20 17.34
CA GLN A 168 1.50 -1.21 17.65
C GLN A 168 0.06 -1.65 17.36
N VAL A 169 -0.17 -2.21 16.17
CA VAL A 169 -1.48 -2.78 15.76
C VAL A 169 -1.58 -4.27 16.13
N PHE A 170 -0.48 -5.01 15.97
CA PHE A 170 -0.34 -6.41 16.37
C PHE A 170 0.69 -6.59 17.48
N ASP A 171 0.66 -7.74 18.16
CA ASP A 171 1.84 -8.16 18.91
C ASP A 171 3.00 -8.46 17.95
N LEU A 172 4.23 -8.19 18.39
CA LEU A 172 5.40 -8.26 17.54
C LEU A 172 5.68 -9.68 17.03
N ASN A 173 5.30 -10.73 17.77
CA ASN A 173 5.54 -12.11 17.32
C ASN A 173 4.58 -12.52 16.21
N THR A 174 3.32 -12.09 16.27
CA THR A 174 2.37 -12.25 15.17
C THR A 174 2.87 -11.52 13.92
N LEU A 175 3.30 -10.27 14.06
CA LEU A 175 3.84 -9.51 12.92
C LEU A 175 5.12 -10.16 12.35
N ARG A 176 6.03 -10.63 13.20
CA ARG A 176 7.21 -11.42 12.80
C ARG A 176 6.84 -12.64 11.98
N SER A 177 5.87 -13.43 12.43
CA SER A 177 5.43 -14.64 11.73
C SER A 177 4.90 -14.28 10.34
N VAL A 178 3.99 -13.31 10.26
CA VAL A 178 3.38 -12.89 8.99
C VAL A 178 4.42 -12.38 7.99
N CYS A 179 5.32 -11.51 8.43
CA CYS A 179 6.36 -10.98 7.55
C CYS A 179 7.35 -12.08 7.14
N ALA A 180 7.72 -13.01 8.03
CA ALA A 180 8.58 -14.14 7.70
C ALA A 180 7.94 -15.06 6.64
N ASP A 181 6.65 -15.37 6.78
CA ASP A 181 5.91 -16.18 5.80
C ASP A 181 5.82 -15.47 4.44
N ALA A 182 5.58 -14.15 4.45
CA ALA A 182 5.53 -13.34 3.23
C ALA A 182 6.89 -13.25 2.51
N PHE A 183 7.99 -13.03 3.25
CA PHE A 183 9.35 -13.08 2.70
C PHE A 183 9.69 -14.47 2.16
N GLN A 184 9.26 -15.53 2.85
CA GLN A 184 9.54 -16.90 2.45
C GLN A 184 8.94 -17.25 1.08
N LYS A 185 7.76 -16.70 0.76
CA LYS A 185 7.13 -16.88 -0.57
C LYS A 185 7.99 -16.35 -1.70
N TRP A 186 8.55 -15.14 -1.55
CA TRP A 186 9.48 -14.57 -2.53
C TRP A 186 10.85 -15.28 -2.54
N ALA A 187 11.36 -15.69 -1.38
CA ALA A 187 12.61 -16.44 -1.29
C ALA A 187 12.53 -17.83 -1.97
N GLN A 188 11.34 -18.45 -2.04
CA GLN A 188 11.17 -19.74 -2.72
C GLN A 188 11.33 -19.67 -4.24
N VAL A 189 11.12 -18.48 -4.83
CA VAL A 189 11.15 -18.28 -6.28
C VAL A 189 12.28 -17.36 -6.72
N THR A 190 13.20 -16.97 -5.84
CA THR A 190 14.34 -16.10 -6.15
C THR A 190 15.60 -16.56 -5.43
N SER A 191 16.74 -15.90 -5.70
CA SER A 191 17.97 -16.07 -4.92
C SER A 191 18.04 -15.18 -3.67
N PHE A 192 16.99 -14.41 -3.36
CA PHE A 192 16.99 -13.55 -2.17
C PHE A 192 16.88 -14.37 -0.88
N THR A 193 17.57 -13.89 0.15
CA THR A 193 17.42 -14.36 1.53
C THR A 193 17.06 -13.19 2.42
N PHE A 194 16.15 -13.42 3.37
CA PHE A 194 15.67 -12.40 4.28
C PHE A 194 15.95 -12.82 5.72
N THR A 195 16.58 -11.92 6.48
CA THR A 195 16.94 -12.19 7.88
C THR A 195 16.51 -11.01 8.76
N GLU A 196 15.80 -11.28 9.85
CA GLU A 196 15.50 -10.25 10.83
C GLU A 196 16.81 -9.71 11.44
N ALA A 197 16.99 -8.39 11.40
CA ALA A 197 18.13 -7.73 12.01
C ALA A 197 18.00 -7.78 13.54
N THR A 198 19.14 -7.85 14.24
CA THR A 198 19.17 -7.74 15.70
C THR A 198 18.68 -6.36 16.14
N ASP A 199 17.98 -6.28 17.28
CA ASP A 199 17.46 -5.03 17.84
C ASP A 199 18.49 -3.90 17.82
N GLY A 200 18.12 -2.76 17.23
CA GLY A 200 18.95 -1.56 17.14
C GLY A 200 19.96 -1.55 15.98
N ALA A 201 20.08 -2.64 15.21
CA ALA A 201 20.86 -2.63 13.98
C ALA A 201 20.10 -1.97 12.82
N SER A 202 20.83 -1.34 11.91
CA SER A 202 20.29 -0.90 10.62
C SER A 202 19.87 -2.12 9.79
N ALA A 203 18.72 -2.02 9.12
CA ALA A 203 18.24 -3.04 8.19
C ALA A 203 18.08 -2.45 6.79
N ASP A 204 18.16 -3.31 5.76
CA ASP A 204 17.86 -2.92 4.38
C ASP A 204 16.38 -2.60 4.20
N ILE A 205 15.52 -3.26 4.97
CA ILE A 205 14.06 -3.11 4.94
C ILE A 205 13.55 -2.72 6.34
N VAL A 206 12.68 -1.72 6.42
CA VAL A 206 12.06 -1.28 7.68
C VAL A 206 10.55 -1.32 7.55
N ILE A 207 9.92 -2.08 8.44
CA ILE A 207 8.47 -2.36 8.43
C ILE A 207 7.81 -1.65 9.61
N ALA A 208 6.76 -0.87 9.37
CA ALA A 208 6.05 -0.16 10.43
C ALA A 208 4.59 0.14 10.07
N PHE A 209 3.77 0.38 11.09
CA PHE A 209 2.41 0.90 10.93
C PHE A 209 2.39 2.40 11.23
N TYR A 210 1.68 3.17 10.41
CA TYR A 210 1.48 4.61 10.57
C TYR A 210 0.02 4.98 10.31
N SER A 211 -0.41 6.16 10.71
CA SER A 211 -1.75 6.68 10.42
C SER A 211 -1.61 8.12 9.94
N GLY A 212 -2.44 8.51 8.97
CA GLY A 212 -2.44 9.87 8.41
C GLY A 212 -1.09 10.27 7.82
N ASP A 213 -0.74 11.55 8.01
CA ASP A 213 0.58 12.08 7.64
C ASP A 213 1.68 11.52 8.57
N HIS A 214 2.68 10.90 7.94
CA HIS A 214 3.80 10.25 8.61
C HIS A 214 5.14 10.64 7.96
N GLU A 215 5.20 11.86 7.43
CA GLU A 215 6.43 12.58 7.04
C GLU A 215 7.21 11.98 5.86
N ASP A 216 6.60 11.09 5.07
CA ASP A 216 7.19 10.53 3.85
C ASP A 216 6.63 11.14 2.55
N GLY A 217 5.62 12.00 2.64
CA GLY A 217 4.96 12.63 1.50
C GLY A 217 3.74 11.88 0.97
N ASP A 218 3.46 10.68 1.48
CA ASP A 218 2.36 9.81 1.06
C ASP A 218 1.44 9.49 2.25
N PRO A 219 0.66 10.47 2.77
CA PRO A 219 -0.19 10.25 3.94
C PRO A 219 -1.24 9.16 3.70
N PHE A 220 -1.51 8.37 4.74
CA PHE A 220 -2.63 7.44 4.77
C PHE A 220 -3.97 8.18 4.94
N ASP A 221 -5.06 7.54 4.52
CA ASP A 221 -6.37 8.17 4.40
C ASP A 221 -7.45 7.61 5.33
N GLY A 222 -7.03 6.75 6.26
CA GLY A 222 -7.90 6.06 7.19
C GLY A 222 -8.58 4.87 6.51
N PRO A 223 -9.65 4.32 7.11
CA PRO A 223 -10.15 3.00 6.74
C PRO A 223 -10.64 2.85 5.29
N GLY A 224 -10.26 1.73 4.65
CA GLY A 224 -10.88 1.13 3.48
C GLY A 224 -10.43 1.66 2.13
N LYS A 225 -9.29 2.34 2.04
CA LYS A 225 -8.78 2.91 0.78
C LYS A 225 -7.34 2.50 0.53
N ILE A 226 -6.37 3.17 1.14
CA ILE A 226 -4.95 2.85 1.01
C ILE A 226 -4.56 1.93 2.15
N LEU A 227 -4.30 0.67 1.82
CA LEU A 227 -3.97 -0.33 2.83
C LEU A 227 -2.53 -0.20 3.32
N ALA A 228 -1.62 0.06 2.40
CA ALA A 228 -0.18 0.10 2.64
C ALA A 228 0.53 0.74 1.44
N HIS A 229 1.81 1.03 1.60
CA HIS A 229 2.73 1.25 0.49
C HIS A 229 4.14 0.75 0.83
N GLY A 230 4.73 0.03 -0.12
CA GLY A 230 6.12 -0.37 -0.15
C GLY A 230 6.94 0.58 -1.02
N PHE A 231 8.09 1.01 -0.50
CA PHE A 231 9.06 1.74 -1.28
C PHE A 231 9.91 0.77 -2.12
N PHE A 232 10.41 1.27 -3.24
CA PHE A 232 11.25 0.47 -4.14
C PHE A 232 12.63 0.13 -3.52
N PRO A 233 13.39 -0.80 -4.12
CA PRO A 233 14.72 -1.20 -3.63
C PRO A 233 15.63 -0.02 -3.27
N GLN A 234 16.43 -0.20 -2.22
CA GLN A 234 17.36 0.78 -1.62
C GLN A 234 16.73 1.90 -0.77
N ASP A 235 15.42 2.17 -0.88
CA ASP A 235 14.69 2.89 0.17
C ASP A 235 14.28 1.90 1.27
N GLY A 236 13.62 0.82 0.88
CA GLY A 236 13.39 -0.34 1.75
C GLY A 236 12.32 -0.15 2.83
N ARG A 237 11.59 0.96 2.85
CA ARG A 237 10.49 1.13 3.79
C ARG A 237 9.22 0.40 3.32
N LEU A 238 8.50 -0.19 4.26
CA LEU A 238 7.16 -0.74 4.07
C LEU A 238 6.27 -0.20 5.17
N HIS A 239 5.28 0.59 4.78
CA HIS A 239 4.33 1.19 5.70
C HIS A 239 2.94 0.57 5.52
N TYR A 240 2.30 0.17 6.62
CA TYR A 240 0.90 -0.22 6.67
C TYR A 240 0.06 0.91 7.27
N ASP A 241 -1.16 1.11 6.76
CA ASP A 241 -2.12 2.00 7.41
C ASP A 241 -2.64 1.35 8.70
N ALA A 242 -2.35 1.96 9.84
CA ALA A 242 -2.75 1.50 11.16
C ALA A 242 -4.25 1.61 11.42
N ASP A 243 -4.98 2.39 10.61
CA ASP A 243 -6.42 2.63 10.77
C ASP A 243 -7.28 1.52 10.14
N GLU A 244 -6.68 0.60 9.38
CA GLU A 244 -7.40 -0.51 8.76
C GLU A 244 -7.78 -1.60 9.77
N ASN A 245 -8.89 -2.31 9.49
CA ASN A 245 -9.36 -3.43 10.30
C ASN A 245 -8.59 -4.71 9.95
N TRP A 246 -7.33 -4.78 10.38
CA TRP A 246 -6.43 -5.89 10.05
C TRP A 246 -6.78 -7.22 10.72
N SER A 247 -6.47 -8.32 10.04
CA SER A 247 -6.47 -9.67 10.58
C SER A 247 -5.43 -10.55 9.89
N THR A 248 -4.96 -11.60 10.57
CA THR A 248 -4.17 -12.68 9.98
C THR A 248 -5.04 -13.87 9.55
N ASP A 249 -6.34 -13.82 9.86
CA ASP A 249 -7.39 -14.73 9.40
C ASP A 249 -8.70 -13.91 9.27
N PRO A 250 -8.89 -13.17 8.17
CA PRO A 250 -9.90 -12.13 8.08
C PRO A 250 -11.33 -12.69 8.04
N ALA A 251 -12.20 -12.08 8.84
CA ALA A 251 -13.64 -12.11 8.61
C ALA A 251 -14.03 -11.20 7.43
N MET A 252 -15.32 -11.19 7.05
CA MET A 252 -15.84 -10.47 5.88
C MET A 252 -15.59 -8.96 5.86
N ASP A 253 -15.31 -8.34 7.02
CA ASP A 253 -15.07 -6.91 7.21
C ASP A 253 -13.62 -6.59 7.60
N GLN A 254 -12.71 -7.55 7.45
CA GLN A 254 -11.30 -7.42 7.82
C GLN A 254 -10.37 -7.54 6.62
N THR A 255 -9.24 -6.82 6.68
CA THR A 255 -8.18 -6.86 5.67
C THR A 255 -7.12 -7.87 6.06
N ASP A 256 -6.72 -8.73 5.11
CA ASP A 256 -5.70 -9.73 5.34
C ASP A 256 -4.30 -9.13 5.37
N LEU A 257 -3.63 -9.15 6.53
CA LEU A 257 -2.29 -8.58 6.67
C LEU A 257 -1.27 -9.32 5.80
N GLU A 258 -1.31 -10.67 5.75
CA GLU A 258 -0.34 -11.45 4.99
C GLU A 258 -0.47 -11.19 3.48
N SER A 259 -1.68 -11.11 2.93
CA SER A 259 -1.89 -10.76 1.52
C SER A 259 -1.24 -9.42 1.16
N VAL A 260 -1.44 -8.39 2.01
CA VAL A 260 -0.81 -7.08 1.81
C VAL A 260 0.71 -7.19 1.98
N SER A 261 1.22 -7.89 2.99
CA SER A 261 2.66 -8.09 3.18
C SER A 261 3.33 -8.74 1.96
N VAL A 262 2.73 -9.78 1.36
CA VAL A 262 3.29 -10.43 0.17
C VAL A 262 3.33 -9.44 -1.01
N HIS A 263 2.27 -8.66 -1.20
CA HIS A 263 2.20 -7.62 -2.24
C HIS A 263 3.28 -6.55 -2.05
N GLU A 264 3.35 -5.90 -0.88
CA GLU A 264 4.29 -4.80 -0.65
C GLU A 264 5.76 -5.26 -0.69
N ILE A 265 6.05 -6.52 -0.33
CA ILE A 265 7.40 -7.09 -0.51
C ILE A 265 7.77 -7.21 -1.99
N GLY A 266 6.80 -7.44 -2.89
CA GLY A 266 7.07 -7.37 -4.33
C GLY A 266 7.62 -5.99 -4.75
N HIS A 267 7.05 -4.91 -4.21
CA HIS A 267 7.58 -3.55 -4.43
C HIS A 267 8.98 -3.36 -3.83
N LEU A 268 9.23 -3.86 -2.62
CA LEU A 268 10.57 -3.87 -2.02
C LEU A 268 11.60 -4.62 -2.86
N LEU A 269 11.17 -5.54 -3.72
CA LEU A 269 12.02 -6.25 -4.66
C LEU A 269 12.09 -5.60 -6.05
N GLY A 270 11.24 -4.61 -6.33
CA GLY A 270 11.29 -3.83 -7.58
C GLY A 270 10.15 -4.13 -8.56
N LEU A 271 9.20 -4.99 -8.20
CA LEU A 271 8.00 -5.21 -9.01
C LEU A 271 7.10 -3.97 -8.94
N TYR A 272 6.50 -3.62 -10.07
CA TYR A 272 5.39 -2.66 -10.12
C TYR A 272 4.08 -3.42 -10.00
N HIS A 273 2.93 -2.74 -10.12
CA HIS A 273 1.66 -3.44 -10.19
C HIS A 273 1.51 -4.25 -11.48
N SER A 274 0.86 -5.41 -11.36
CA SER A 274 0.35 -6.18 -12.50
C SER A 274 -1.08 -5.77 -12.83
N ASN A 275 -1.45 -5.87 -14.11
CA ASN A 275 -2.84 -5.76 -14.53
C ASN A 275 -3.57 -7.12 -14.63
N ASP A 276 -2.95 -8.21 -14.19
CA ASP A 276 -3.62 -9.49 -13.99
C ASP A 276 -4.33 -9.51 -12.62
N ARG A 277 -5.64 -9.74 -12.61
CA ARG A 277 -6.45 -9.74 -11.38
C ARG A 277 -6.05 -10.86 -10.42
N GLU A 278 -5.46 -11.94 -10.90
CA GLU A 278 -5.06 -13.06 -10.05
C GLU A 278 -3.64 -12.88 -9.45
N SER A 279 -2.80 -12.03 -10.06
CA SER A 279 -1.43 -11.74 -9.59
C SER A 279 -1.41 -11.13 -8.19
N ILE A 280 -0.47 -11.52 -7.32
CA ILE A 280 -0.34 -10.89 -5.99
C ILE A 280 -0.09 -9.39 -6.11
N MET A 281 0.59 -8.95 -7.19
CA MET A 281 0.88 -7.55 -7.49
C MET A 281 -0.28 -6.80 -8.15
N TYR A 282 -1.47 -7.40 -8.28
CA TYR A 282 -2.67 -6.63 -8.60
C TYR A 282 -2.95 -5.60 -7.49
N PRO A 283 -3.17 -4.31 -7.79
CA PRO A 283 -3.17 -3.28 -6.76
C PRO A 283 -4.28 -3.40 -5.72
N SER A 284 -5.43 -3.95 -6.10
CA SER A 284 -6.63 -3.96 -5.26
C SER A 284 -6.79 -5.29 -4.52
N LEU A 285 -7.16 -5.22 -3.23
CA LEU A 285 -7.44 -6.37 -2.39
C LEU A 285 -8.88 -6.28 -1.85
N GLN A 286 -9.66 -7.33 -2.10
CA GLN A 286 -11.03 -7.40 -1.59
C GLN A 286 -11.02 -7.71 -0.08
N ILE A 287 -11.73 -6.91 0.70
CA ILE A 287 -11.92 -7.15 2.15
C ILE A 287 -12.53 -8.54 2.38
N GLY A 288 -12.06 -9.23 3.41
CA GLY A 288 -12.50 -10.58 3.77
C GLY A 288 -11.98 -11.70 2.89
N THR A 289 -11.02 -11.41 2.02
CA THR A 289 -10.38 -12.42 1.15
C THR A 289 -8.92 -12.62 1.52
N LYS A 290 -8.40 -13.81 1.21
CA LYS A 290 -6.97 -14.13 1.31
C LYS A 290 -6.43 -14.32 -0.09
N LYS A 291 -5.36 -13.62 -0.42
CA LYS A 291 -4.61 -13.73 -1.66
C LYS A 291 -3.14 -13.71 -1.30
N ARG A 292 -2.60 -14.88 -0.99
CA ARG A 292 -1.25 -15.02 -0.41
C ARG A 292 -0.28 -15.74 -1.32
N ASP A 293 -0.76 -16.38 -2.38
CA ASP A 293 0.08 -17.21 -3.24
C ASP A 293 0.56 -16.43 -4.46
N LEU A 294 1.81 -16.70 -4.87
CA LEU A 294 2.37 -16.14 -6.09
C LEU A 294 1.78 -16.89 -7.29
N THR A 295 1.30 -16.13 -8.27
CA THR A 295 0.92 -16.66 -9.57
C THR A 295 2.12 -16.77 -10.50
N GLN A 296 1.93 -17.38 -11.66
CA GLN A 296 2.99 -17.43 -12.67
C GLN A 296 3.39 -16.05 -13.17
N ASP A 297 2.44 -15.10 -13.23
CA ASP A 297 2.73 -13.71 -13.62
C ASP A 297 3.75 -13.08 -12.66
N ASP A 298 3.54 -13.25 -11.35
CA ASP A 298 4.44 -12.77 -10.30
C ASP A 298 5.85 -13.39 -10.39
N ILE A 299 5.92 -14.69 -10.66
CA ILE A 299 7.17 -15.45 -10.81
C ILE A 299 7.93 -14.98 -12.06
N ASP A 300 7.26 -14.87 -13.19
CA ASP A 300 7.86 -14.41 -14.44
C ASP A 300 8.34 -12.95 -14.32
N GLY A 301 7.56 -12.11 -13.64
CA GLY A 301 7.91 -10.72 -13.33
C GLY A 301 9.20 -10.63 -12.50
N ILE A 302 9.30 -11.39 -11.40
CA ILE A 302 10.48 -11.32 -10.54
C ILE A 302 11.71 -11.94 -11.20
N HIS A 303 11.56 -12.97 -12.04
CA HIS A 303 12.67 -13.55 -12.84
C HIS A 303 13.15 -12.62 -13.94
N ALA A 304 12.28 -11.79 -14.52
CA ALA A 304 12.69 -10.74 -15.44
C ALA A 304 13.55 -9.67 -14.73
N LEU A 305 13.29 -9.42 -13.45
CA LEU A 305 14.10 -8.52 -12.63
C LEU A 305 15.43 -9.17 -12.22
N TYR A 306 15.37 -10.40 -11.71
CA TYR A 306 16.50 -11.15 -11.16
C TYR A 306 16.51 -12.56 -11.76
N PRO A 307 17.20 -12.77 -12.89
CA PRO A 307 17.35 -14.09 -13.48
C PRO A 307 18.07 -15.03 -12.51
N ASN A 308 17.55 -16.25 -12.37
CA ASN A 308 18.20 -17.33 -11.64
C ASN A 308 19.47 -17.84 -12.35
#